data_AF-A0ABD0M9U0-F1
#
_entry.id   AF-A0ABD0M9U0-F1
#
_cell.length_a   1.000
_cell.length_b   1.000
_cell.length_c   1.000
_cell.angle_alpha   90.00
_cell.angle_beta   90.00
_cell.angle_gamma   90.00
#
_symmetry.space_group_name_H-M   'P 1'
#
loop_
_entity.id
_entity.type
_entity.pdbx_description
1 polymer ?
#
loop_
_entity_poly.entity_id
_entity_poly.type
_entity_poly.pdbx_seq_one_letter_code
_entity_poly.pdbx_strand_id
1 'polypeptide(L)'
;MYSQDEEMYSHDDDSDEITTELWQEACWIVISSYFDEKGLVRQQLDSFDEFIQMSVQRIVEDAPPIDLQAEAQHTTGQVENPPRYVLKFEQIYLSKPTHWEKDGVPSPLMPNEARLRNLTYSAPLYVDIKKTVFKEGEDPVETIHQKTYIGKIPIMLRSTYCLLNGLTDRDLTELNECPLDPGGYFIINGSEKVLIAQEKMATNTVYVFQQKDSKYAYKTEIRSCLEHSSRPTSTLWVNMMARGGGGAKKSAIGQRIIAILPYIKQEIPIIIVFRALGFVSDRDILEHIIYDFDDPEMMEMVKPSLDEAFVIQEQTVALNFIGARGAKPGVTKEKRIKYAREILQKEMLPHVGVSEFCETKKAYFLGYMVHRLLMAALGRREVDDRDHYGNKRLDLAGPLLAFLFRGQLGRPEESSSGQGRCLPGFEQTDICVHAVSLASPQLAHWA
;
A
#
# COMPACT_ATOMS: atom_id res chain seq x y z
N MET A 1 -7.53 5.62 -70.12
CA MET A 1 -7.83 4.19 -70.16
C MET A 1 -7.81 3.71 -68.72
N TYR A 2 -9.00 3.46 -68.18
CA TYR A 2 -9.22 2.97 -66.83
C TYR A 2 -9.08 1.44 -66.80
N SER A 3 -8.39 0.92 -65.78
CA SER A 3 -8.48 -0.43 -65.22
C SER A 3 -7.63 -0.36 -63.94
N GLN A 4 -8.14 -0.01 -62.76
CA GLN A 4 -9.24 -0.59 -61.98
C GLN A 4 -9.04 -2.10 -61.78
N ASP A 5 -8.14 -2.43 -60.85
CA ASP A 5 -8.10 -3.67 -60.08
C ASP A 5 -7.76 -3.29 -58.62
N GLU A 6 -8.65 -2.47 -58.03
CA GLU A 6 -8.82 -2.46 -56.58
C GLU A 6 -9.75 -3.65 -56.29
N GLU A 7 -9.18 -4.78 -55.85
CA GLU A 7 -9.96 -5.87 -55.26
C GLU A 7 -10.59 -5.35 -53.95
N MET A 8 -11.76 -4.76 -54.12
CA MET A 8 -12.67 -4.36 -53.09
C MET A 8 -13.23 -5.62 -52.45
N TYR A 9 -12.70 -6.01 -51.28
CA TYR A 9 -13.30 -7.03 -50.43
C TYR A 9 -14.69 -6.54 -49.99
N SER A 10 -15.72 -6.90 -50.75
CA SER A 10 -17.10 -6.82 -50.32
C SER A 10 -17.31 -7.90 -49.24
N HIS A 11 -17.34 -7.49 -47.98
CA HIS A 11 -17.98 -8.30 -46.93
C HIS A 11 -19.48 -8.33 -47.24
N ASP A 12 -19.93 -9.42 -47.87
CA ASP A 12 -21.35 -9.76 -47.95
C ASP A 12 -21.76 -10.27 -46.56
N ASP A 13 -22.42 -9.41 -45.79
CA ASP A 13 -22.71 -9.55 -44.36
C ASP A 13 -23.85 -10.55 -44.04
N ASP A 14 -24.24 -11.42 -44.98
CA ASP A 14 -25.48 -12.21 -44.88
C ASP A 14 -25.32 -13.75 -45.13
N SER A 15 -24.10 -14.31 -45.13
CA SER A 15 -23.93 -15.78 -45.17
C SER A 15 -22.73 -16.40 -44.42
N ASP A 16 -22.07 -15.68 -43.52
CA ASP A 16 -20.83 -16.16 -42.87
C ASP A 16 -21.08 -16.77 -41.49
N GLU A 17 -21.96 -17.77 -41.41
CA GLU A 17 -21.94 -18.67 -40.25
C GLU A 17 -20.68 -19.56 -40.39
N ILE A 18 -19.59 -19.16 -39.72
CA ILE A 18 -18.35 -19.95 -39.65
C ILE A 18 -18.72 -21.37 -39.22
N THR A 19 -18.44 -22.34 -40.09
CA THR A 19 -18.69 -23.75 -39.76
C THR A 19 -17.87 -24.13 -38.52
N THR A 20 -18.38 -25.08 -37.71
CA THR A 20 -17.69 -25.49 -36.47
C THR A 20 -16.25 -25.96 -36.71
N GLU A 21 -15.94 -26.47 -37.90
CA GLU A 21 -14.59 -26.88 -38.32
C GLU A 21 -13.69 -25.68 -38.60
N LEU A 22 -14.18 -24.68 -39.35
CA LEU A 22 -13.46 -23.42 -39.59
C LEU A 22 -13.21 -22.64 -38.29
N TRP A 23 -14.14 -22.72 -37.34
CA TRP A 23 -13.97 -22.09 -36.02
C TRP A 23 -12.79 -22.67 -35.24
N GLN A 24 -12.57 -23.99 -35.31
CA GLN A 24 -11.44 -24.63 -34.62
C GLN A 24 -10.10 -24.15 -35.15
N GLU A 25 -9.96 -23.99 -36.47
CA GLU A 25 -8.74 -23.46 -37.10
C GLU A 25 -8.57 -21.96 -36.82
N ALA A 26 -9.65 -21.17 -36.95
CA ALA A 26 -9.64 -19.73 -36.68
C ALA A 26 -9.25 -19.41 -35.23
N CYS A 27 -9.70 -20.23 -34.27
CA CYS A 27 -9.31 -20.09 -32.86
C CYS A 27 -7.80 -20.12 -32.67
N TRP A 28 -7.09 -21.03 -33.37
CA TRP A 28 -5.63 -21.14 -33.25
C TRP A 28 -4.92 -19.92 -33.85
N ILE A 29 -5.43 -19.34 -34.93
CA ILE A 29 -4.88 -18.11 -35.51
C ILE A 29 -4.95 -16.97 -34.49
N VAL A 30 -6.09 -16.80 -33.82
CA VAL A 30 -6.27 -15.78 -32.79
C VAL A 30 -5.37 -16.04 -31.58
N ILE A 31 -5.26 -17.29 -31.15
CA ILE A 31 -4.39 -17.68 -30.02
C ILE A 31 -2.91 -17.44 -30.37
N SER A 32 -2.47 -17.78 -31.58
CA SER A 32 -1.11 -17.51 -32.05
C SER A 32 -0.81 -16.02 -32.06
N SER A 33 -1.70 -15.20 -32.63
CA SER A 33 -1.55 -13.73 -32.61
C SER A 33 -1.46 -13.17 -31.18
N TYR A 34 -2.20 -13.74 -30.23
CA TYR A 34 -2.11 -13.34 -28.82
C TYR A 34 -0.72 -13.63 -28.23
N PHE A 35 -0.16 -14.81 -28.47
CA PHE A 35 1.16 -15.17 -27.95
C PHE A 35 2.31 -14.47 -28.67
N ASP A 36 2.15 -14.15 -29.96
CA ASP A 36 3.12 -13.36 -30.71
C ASP A 36 3.24 -11.92 -30.17
N GLU A 37 2.12 -11.32 -29.73
CA GLU A 37 2.13 -9.97 -29.15
C GLU A 37 2.48 -9.96 -27.66
N LYS A 38 1.88 -10.87 -26.87
CA LYS A 38 2.00 -10.84 -25.40
C LYS A 38 3.18 -11.65 -24.87
N GLY A 39 3.57 -12.74 -25.53
CA GLY A 39 4.52 -13.71 -25.00
C GLY A 39 3.99 -14.46 -23.77
N LEU A 40 4.89 -15.17 -23.07
CA LEU A 40 4.53 -16.12 -21.99
C LEU A 40 4.73 -15.57 -20.56
N VAL A 41 5.56 -14.54 -20.39
CA VAL A 41 5.95 -14.00 -19.07
C VAL A 41 5.51 -12.54 -18.87
N ARG A 42 4.56 -12.09 -19.68
CA ARG A 42 4.09 -10.69 -19.73
C ARG A 42 3.71 -10.13 -18.37
N GLN A 43 3.03 -10.91 -17.54
CA GLN A 43 2.60 -10.53 -16.21
C GLN A 43 3.76 -10.13 -15.27
N GLN A 44 4.94 -10.76 -15.41
CA GLN A 44 6.11 -10.40 -14.60
C GLN A 44 6.74 -9.10 -15.10
N LEU A 45 6.90 -8.97 -16.43
CA LEU A 45 7.47 -7.79 -17.07
C LEU A 45 6.59 -6.55 -16.84
N ASP A 46 5.30 -6.63 -17.14
CA ASP A 46 4.35 -5.53 -16.96
C ASP A 46 4.26 -5.11 -15.50
N SER A 47 4.25 -6.07 -14.57
CA SER A 47 4.19 -5.74 -13.15
C SER A 47 5.46 -5.04 -12.67
N PHE A 48 6.64 -5.46 -13.15
CA PHE A 48 7.90 -4.79 -12.81
C PHE A 48 8.02 -3.41 -13.48
N ASP A 49 7.60 -3.29 -14.73
CA ASP A 49 7.67 -2.03 -15.47
C ASP A 49 6.69 -1.00 -14.90
N GLU A 50 5.47 -1.38 -14.51
CA GLU A 50 4.56 -0.50 -13.73
C GLU A 50 5.22 -0.05 -12.43
N PHE A 51 5.89 -0.97 -11.73
CA PHE A 51 6.54 -0.64 -10.48
C PHE A 51 7.58 0.46 -10.66
N ILE A 52 8.47 0.32 -11.64
CA ILE A 52 9.52 1.30 -11.90
C ILE A 52 8.95 2.63 -12.44
N GLN A 53 8.00 2.56 -13.37
CA GLN A 53 7.48 3.75 -14.06
C GLN A 53 6.55 4.59 -13.18
N MET A 54 5.78 3.95 -12.30
CA MET A 54 4.71 4.59 -11.54
C MET A 54 4.88 4.43 -10.03
N SER A 55 4.99 3.19 -9.55
CA SER A 55 4.93 2.93 -8.11
C SER A 55 6.11 3.54 -7.34
N VAL A 56 7.34 3.49 -7.86
CA VAL A 56 8.51 4.08 -7.18
C VAL A 56 8.34 5.59 -7.00
N GLN A 57 7.90 6.31 -8.04
CA GLN A 57 7.69 7.76 -7.97
C GLN A 57 6.60 8.10 -6.95
N ARG A 58 5.47 7.39 -7.00
CA ARG A 58 4.37 7.56 -6.02
C ARG A 58 4.82 7.32 -4.59
N ILE A 59 5.65 6.30 -4.33
CA ILE A 59 6.17 6.02 -2.99
C ILE A 59 7.02 7.18 -2.47
N VAL A 60 7.84 7.79 -3.34
CA VAL A 60 8.69 8.93 -2.99
C VAL A 60 7.85 10.18 -2.71
N GLU A 61 6.81 10.44 -3.52
CA GLU A 61 5.89 11.57 -3.32
C GLU A 61 5.01 11.43 -2.07
N ASP A 62 4.58 10.20 -1.76
CA ASP A 62 3.80 9.88 -0.57
C ASP A 62 4.62 9.96 0.74
N ALA A 63 5.95 9.96 0.64
CA ALA A 63 6.81 10.04 1.80
C ALA A 63 6.71 11.42 2.47
N PRO A 64 6.48 11.50 3.79
CA PRO A 64 6.42 12.77 4.48
C PRO A 64 7.78 13.50 4.40
N PRO A 65 7.80 14.84 4.31
CA PRO A 65 9.04 15.59 4.43
C PRO A 65 9.74 15.28 5.75
N ILE A 66 11.07 15.13 5.70
CA ILE A 66 11.89 14.89 6.88
C ILE A 66 12.16 16.25 7.52
N ASP A 67 11.75 16.41 8.78
CA ASP A 67 11.87 17.65 9.54
C ASP A 67 12.89 17.45 10.67
N LEU A 68 14.01 18.17 10.58
CA LEU A 68 15.13 18.08 11.50
C LEU A 68 15.35 19.43 12.17
N GLN A 69 15.34 19.42 13.51
CA GLN A 69 15.72 20.57 14.31
C GLN A 69 16.58 20.07 15.47
N ALA A 70 17.74 20.68 15.68
CA ALA A 70 18.56 20.35 16.84
C ALA A 70 17.85 20.76 18.14
N GLU A 71 18.20 20.14 19.26
CA GLU A 71 17.68 20.58 20.55
C GLU A 71 18.28 21.94 20.91
N ALA A 72 17.45 22.86 21.40
CA ALA A 72 17.92 24.17 21.86
C ALA A 72 18.84 23.99 23.07
N GLN A 73 20.08 24.48 22.97
CA GLN A 73 21.03 24.44 24.07
C GLN A 73 20.86 25.68 24.95
N HIS A 74 20.61 25.47 26.25
CA HIS A 74 20.47 26.54 27.24
C HIS A 74 21.76 26.70 28.05
N THR A 75 22.87 27.08 27.42
CA THR A 75 24.16 27.10 28.12
C THR A 75 24.49 28.49 28.73
N THR A 76 23.94 29.60 28.22
CA THR A 76 24.44 30.94 28.58
C THR A 76 23.42 32.09 28.46
N GLY A 77 22.16 31.88 28.85
CA GLY A 77 21.17 32.97 28.98
C GLY A 77 20.72 33.67 27.69
N GLN A 78 21.32 33.35 26.55
CA GLN A 78 20.80 33.62 25.21
C GLN A 78 20.14 32.35 24.68
N VAL A 79 18.88 32.46 24.27
CA VAL A 79 18.18 31.37 23.58
C VAL A 79 18.58 31.46 22.12
N GLU A 80 19.53 30.64 21.69
CA GLU A 80 19.83 30.48 20.27
C GLU A 80 18.97 29.32 19.76
N ASN A 81 17.91 29.64 19.01
CA ASN A 81 17.10 28.60 18.40
C ASN A 81 17.87 28.00 17.22
N PRO A 82 18.15 26.69 17.22
CA PRO A 82 18.87 26.08 16.13
C PRO A 82 18.03 26.11 14.84
N PRO A 83 18.69 26.21 13.68
CA PRO A 83 18.01 26.21 12.39
C PRO A 83 17.21 24.92 12.20
N ARG A 84 16.02 25.05 11.61
CA ARG A 84 15.16 23.93 11.24
C ARG A 84 15.37 23.60 9.76
N TYR A 85 15.55 22.33 9.46
CA TYR A 85 15.79 21.81 8.12
C TYR A 85 14.64 20.92 7.70
N VAL A 86 14.05 21.21 6.54
CA VAL A 86 13.02 20.37 5.93
C VAL A 86 13.56 19.81 4.62
N LEU A 87 13.58 18.48 4.50
CA LEU A 87 14.00 17.77 3.30
C LEU A 87 12.78 17.13 2.63
N LYS A 88 12.66 17.34 1.33
CA LYS A 88 11.62 16.72 0.49
C LYS A 88 12.26 16.07 -0.72
N PHE A 89 11.86 14.83 -1.01
CA PHE A 89 12.22 14.13 -2.23
C PHE A 89 11.22 14.46 -3.34
N GLU A 90 11.71 14.66 -4.56
CA GLU A 90 10.88 15.02 -5.71
C GLU A 90 11.01 13.98 -6.83
N GLN A 91 11.49 14.36 -7.99
CA GLN A 91 11.55 13.50 -9.18
C GLN A 91 12.63 12.43 -9.02
N ILE A 92 12.27 11.17 -9.33
CA ILE A 92 13.24 10.08 -9.46
C ILE A 92 13.77 9.98 -10.89
N TYR A 93 15.01 9.50 -11.01
CA TYR A 93 15.63 9.16 -12.28
C TYR A 93 16.29 7.79 -12.15
N LEU A 94 15.88 6.85 -12.99
CA LEU A 94 16.53 5.56 -13.12
C LEU A 94 17.38 5.54 -14.38
N SER A 95 18.65 5.18 -14.22
CA SER A 95 19.56 5.00 -15.35
C SER A 95 19.50 3.58 -15.91
N LYS A 96 20.23 3.29 -16.99
CA LYS A 96 20.41 1.91 -17.46
C LYS A 96 21.40 1.14 -16.56
N PRO A 97 21.34 -0.20 -16.52
CA PRO A 97 22.28 -1.03 -15.76
C PRO A 97 23.75 -0.69 -16.06
N THR A 98 24.49 -0.31 -15.03
CA THR A 98 25.89 0.12 -15.13
C THR A 98 26.72 -0.48 -13.99
N HIS A 99 27.97 -0.80 -14.31
CA HIS A 99 28.96 -1.29 -13.37
C HIS A 99 30.12 -0.30 -13.30
N TRP A 100 30.65 -0.09 -12.09
CA TRP A 100 31.83 0.73 -11.89
C TRP A 100 33.03 -0.20 -11.76
N GLU A 101 33.95 -0.13 -12.72
CA GLU A 101 35.20 -0.88 -12.65
C GLU A 101 36.11 -0.34 -11.55
N LYS A 102 37.14 -1.10 -11.18
CA LYS A 102 38.12 -0.70 -10.15
C LYS A 102 38.81 0.62 -10.46
N ASP A 103 38.91 0.96 -11.74
CA ASP A 103 39.52 2.19 -12.24
C ASP A 103 38.57 3.40 -12.14
N GLY A 104 37.35 3.20 -11.63
CA GLY A 104 36.37 4.26 -11.43
C GLY A 104 35.64 4.70 -12.70
N VAL A 105 35.74 3.96 -13.80
CA VAL A 105 35.00 4.25 -15.04
C VAL A 105 33.69 3.45 -15.05
N PRO A 106 32.53 4.10 -15.29
CA PRO A 106 31.27 3.39 -15.44
C PRO A 106 31.18 2.75 -16.83
N SER A 107 30.86 1.46 -16.87
CA SER A 107 30.56 0.70 -18.10
C SER A 107 29.12 0.18 -18.08
N PRO A 108 28.46 0.03 -19.24
CA PRO A 108 27.19 -0.68 -19.32
C PRO A 108 27.42 -2.13 -18.90
N LEU A 109 26.63 -2.62 -17.96
CA LEU A 109 26.73 -4.00 -17.49
C LEU A 109 25.86 -4.88 -18.38
N MET A 110 26.43 -5.86 -19.07
CA MET A 110 25.63 -6.84 -19.83
C MET A 110 25.15 -7.98 -18.91
N PRO A 111 23.96 -8.58 -19.15
CA PRO A 111 23.46 -9.65 -18.29
C PRO A 111 24.37 -10.88 -18.23
N ASN A 112 24.83 -11.41 -19.37
CA ASN A 112 25.77 -12.53 -19.40
C ASN A 112 27.06 -12.24 -18.61
N GLU A 113 27.58 -11.03 -18.72
CA GLU A 113 28.72 -10.59 -17.92
C GLU A 113 28.41 -10.60 -16.41
N ALA A 114 27.23 -10.13 -16.02
CA ALA A 114 26.80 -10.17 -14.62
C ALA A 114 26.71 -11.61 -14.08
N ARG A 115 26.25 -12.57 -14.90
CA ARG A 115 26.24 -14.00 -14.58
C ARG A 115 27.67 -14.52 -14.35
N LEU A 116 28.57 -14.31 -15.31
CA LEU A 116 29.94 -14.85 -15.28
C LEU A 116 30.81 -14.25 -14.17
N ARG A 117 30.63 -12.96 -13.85
CA ARG A 117 31.44 -12.23 -12.85
C ARG A 117 30.84 -12.28 -11.44
N ASN A 118 29.74 -13.01 -11.22
CA ASN A 118 29.00 -13.01 -9.96
C ASN A 118 28.54 -11.61 -9.51
N LEU A 119 28.14 -10.76 -10.45
CA LEU A 119 27.64 -9.41 -10.18
C LEU A 119 26.12 -9.39 -10.06
N THR A 120 25.58 -8.32 -9.48
CA THR A 120 24.14 -8.05 -9.46
C THR A 120 23.78 -7.11 -10.59
N TYR A 121 22.90 -7.56 -11.50
CA TYR A 121 22.40 -6.77 -12.61
C TYR A 121 21.42 -5.71 -12.10
N SER A 122 21.92 -4.49 -11.90
CA SER A 122 21.19 -3.40 -11.26
C SER A 122 21.51 -2.06 -11.91
N ALA A 123 20.58 -1.13 -11.80
CA ALA A 123 20.71 0.23 -12.30
C ALA A 123 20.77 1.25 -11.15
N PRO A 124 21.65 2.27 -11.26
CA PRO A 124 21.67 3.37 -10.30
C PRO A 124 20.41 4.23 -10.38
N LEU A 125 19.88 4.55 -9.19
CA LEU A 125 18.72 5.39 -8.94
C LEU A 125 19.18 6.72 -8.36
N TYR A 126 18.60 7.79 -8.90
CA TYR A 126 18.85 9.17 -8.49
C TYR A 126 17.54 9.86 -8.13
N VAL A 127 17.61 10.90 -7.30
CA VAL A 127 16.44 11.70 -6.90
C VAL A 127 16.82 13.18 -6.76
N ASP A 128 15.87 14.06 -7.07
CA ASP A 128 15.98 15.47 -6.72
C ASP A 128 15.58 15.69 -5.26
N ILE A 129 16.44 16.38 -4.50
CA ILE A 129 16.23 16.66 -3.08
C ILE A 129 16.07 18.16 -2.88
N LYS A 130 14.88 18.58 -2.46
CA LYS A 130 14.61 19.95 -2.05
C LYS A 130 14.89 20.11 -0.57
N LYS A 131 15.82 21.00 -0.23
CA LYS A 131 16.20 21.38 1.14
C LYS A 131 15.70 22.79 1.42
N THR A 132 14.89 22.95 2.46
CA THR A 132 14.44 24.25 2.96
C THR A 132 15.02 24.49 4.34
N VAL A 133 15.73 25.60 4.52
CA VAL A 133 16.35 26.00 5.79
C VAL A 133 15.58 27.17 6.38
N PHE A 134 15.08 26.99 7.60
CA PHE A 134 14.42 28.03 8.39
C PHE A 134 15.37 28.51 9.48
N LYS A 135 15.72 29.80 9.45
CA LYS A 135 16.49 30.48 10.49
C LYS A 135 15.62 31.55 11.13
N GLU A 136 15.86 31.84 12.40
CA GLU A 136 15.10 32.86 13.12
C GLU A 136 15.42 34.26 12.56
N GLY A 137 14.39 34.99 12.12
CA GLY A 137 14.53 36.34 11.58
C GLY A 137 14.92 36.46 10.11
N GLU A 138 15.11 35.34 9.40
CA GLU A 138 15.41 35.31 7.95
C GLU A 138 14.28 34.60 7.18
N ASP A 139 14.11 34.96 5.91
CA ASP A 139 13.23 34.23 5.00
C ASP A 139 13.77 32.81 4.74
N PRO A 140 12.89 31.81 4.55
CA PRO A 140 13.32 30.44 4.30
C PRO A 140 14.16 30.33 3.03
N VAL A 141 15.34 29.74 3.15
CA VAL A 141 16.25 29.51 2.02
C VAL A 141 16.02 28.13 1.46
N GLU A 142 15.62 28.07 0.19
CA GLU A 142 15.42 26.82 -0.54
C GLU A 142 16.63 26.50 -1.42
N THR A 143 17.08 25.25 -1.41
CA THR A 143 18.16 24.74 -2.27
C THR A 143 17.73 23.40 -2.84
N ILE A 144 17.91 23.22 -4.16
CA ILE A 144 17.56 21.99 -4.85
C ILE A 144 18.85 21.27 -5.24
N HIS A 145 19.03 20.05 -4.74
CA HIS A 145 20.11 19.15 -5.12
C HIS A 145 19.60 18.22 -6.22
N GLN A 146 20.03 18.47 -7.46
CA GLN A 146 19.59 17.69 -8.60
C GLN A 146 20.35 16.37 -8.73
N LYS A 147 19.63 15.31 -9.10
CA LYS A 147 20.18 13.98 -9.43
C LYS A 147 21.13 13.43 -8.36
N THR A 148 20.70 13.49 -7.10
CA THR A 148 21.43 12.88 -6.00
C THR A 148 21.33 11.36 -6.07
N TYR A 149 22.45 10.65 -6.05
CA TYR A 149 22.47 9.19 -6.02
C TYR A 149 21.93 8.65 -4.70
N ILE A 150 20.98 7.71 -4.74
CA ILE A 150 20.36 7.12 -3.54
C ILE A 150 20.53 5.61 -3.43
N GLY A 151 20.95 4.93 -4.49
CA GLY A 151 21.19 3.49 -4.46
C GLY A 151 21.05 2.82 -5.82
N LYS A 152 20.96 1.50 -5.81
CA LYS A 152 20.73 0.69 -7.03
C LYS A 152 19.47 -0.15 -6.89
N ILE A 153 18.73 -0.28 -7.99
CA ILE A 153 17.59 -1.19 -8.10
C ILE A 153 17.97 -2.36 -9.02
N PRO A 154 17.82 -3.63 -8.60
CA PRO A 154 17.94 -4.78 -9.48
C PRO A 154 16.96 -4.68 -10.65
N ILE A 155 17.45 -4.87 -11.87
CA ILE A 155 16.63 -4.75 -13.09
C ILE A 155 16.23 -6.13 -13.58
N MET A 156 14.94 -6.29 -13.89
CA MET A 156 14.41 -7.52 -14.46
C MET A 156 14.86 -7.65 -15.92
N LEU A 157 15.26 -8.85 -16.31
CA LEU A 157 15.67 -9.15 -17.69
C LEU A 157 14.51 -8.99 -18.66
N ARG A 158 14.81 -8.38 -19.82
CA ARG A 158 13.87 -8.02 -20.90
C ARG A 158 12.73 -7.05 -20.49
N SER A 159 12.80 -6.44 -19.32
CA SER A 159 11.90 -5.34 -18.94
C SER A 159 12.26 -4.04 -19.68
N THR A 160 11.40 -3.01 -19.66
CA THR A 160 11.64 -1.75 -20.38
C THR A 160 12.97 -1.06 -20.04
N TYR A 161 13.50 -1.27 -18.83
CA TYR A 161 14.76 -0.67 -18.37
C TYR A 161 15.99 -1.58 -18.55
N CYS A 162 15.79 -2.81 -19.05
CA CYS A 162 16.88 -3.71 -19.40
C CYS A 162 17.57 -3.29 -20.70
N LEU A 163 18.86 -3.58 -20.82
CA LEU A 163 19.60 -3.33 -22.07
C LEU A 163 19.17 -4.24 -23.22
N LEU A 164 18.61 -5.42 -22.91
CA LEU A 164 18.17 -6.40 -23.92
C LEU A 164 16.83 -6.06 -24.57
N ASN A 165 16.08 -5.10 -24.01
CA ASN A 165 14.76 -4.76 -24.52
C ASN A 165 14.85 -4.08 -25.90
N GLY A 166 14.06 -4.57 -26.86
CA GLY A 166 14.01 -4.04 -28.23
C GLY A 166 15.18 -4.43 -29.13
N LEU A 167 16.10 -5.30 -28.68
CA LEU A 167 17.15 -5.85 -29.53
C LEU A 167 16.61 -6.94 -30.45
N THR A 168 17.19 -7.06 -31.64
CA THR A 168 16.84 -8.15 -32.58
C THR A 168 17.49 -9.47 -32.17
N ASP A 169 16.95 -10.59 -32.64
CA ASP A 169 17.51 -11.93 -32.37
C ASP A 169 18.98 -12.05 -32.78
N ARG A 170 19.39 -11.34 -33.84
CA ARG A 170 20.78 -11.28 -34.28
C ARG A 170 21.65 -10.56 -33.24
N ASP A 171 21.22 -9.37 -32.80
CA ASP A 171 21.99 -8.57 -31.84
C ASP A 171 22.08 -9.27 -30.47
N LEU A 172 21.03 -9.97 -30.05
CA LEU A 172 21.04 -10.82 -28.84
C LEU A 172 22.09 -11.94 -28.96
N THR A 173 22.16 -12.59 -30.12
CA THR A 173 23.13 -13.65 -30.38
C THR A 173 24.57 -13.11 -30.36
N GLU A 174 24.80 -11.92 -30.92
CA GLU A 174 26.11 -11.24 -30.87
C GLU A 174 26.55 -10.90 -29.43
N LEU A 175 25.59 -10.62 -28.55
CA LEU A 175 25.82 -10.41 -27.11
C LEU A 175 25.92 -11.71 -26.29
N ASN A 176 25.89 -12.88 -26.95
CA ASN A 176 25.84 -14.20 -26.32
C ASN A 176 24.62 -14.41 -25.40
N GLU A 177 23.48 -13.79 -25.73
CA GLU A 177 22.19 -14.06 -25.10
C GLU A 177 21.32 -14.93 -26.01
N CYS A 178 20.45 -15.74 -25.42
CA CYS A 178 19.54 -16.60 -26.18
C CYS A 178 18.30 -15.81 -26.63
N PRO A 179 17.94 -15.79 -27.93
CA PRO A 179 16.71 -15.16 -28.41
C PRO A 179 15.42 -15.75 -27.79
N LEU A 180 15.45 -17.04 -27.44
CA LEU A 180 14.32 -17.77 -26.85
C LEU A 180 14.23 -17.65 -25.33
N ASP A 181 15.19 -16.99 -24.67
CA ASP A 181 15.09 -16.72 -23.23
C ASP A 181 13.93 -15.75 -22.97
N PRO A 182 12.88 -16.13 -22.22
CA PRO A 182 11.74 -15.26 -21.99
C PRO A 182 12.07 -14.02 -21.13
N GLY A 183 13.15 -14.04 -20.35
CA GLY A 183 13.40 -13.01 -19.33
C GLY A 183 12.41 -13.10 -18.17
N GLY A 184 12.10 -11.98 -17.52
CA GLY A 184 11.16 -11.97 -16.39
C GLY A 184 11.75 -12.41 -15.04
N TYR A 185 13.08 -12.38 -14.92
CA TYR A 185 13.83 -12.77 -13.73
C TYR A 185 15.00 -11.80 -13.46
N PHE A 186 15.63 -11.91 -12.29
CA PHE A 186 16.72 -11.05 -11.85
C PHE A 186 18.04 -11.82 -11.77
N ILE A 187 19.16 -11.15 -12.04
CA ILE A 187 20.50 -11.67 -11.75
C ILE A 187 21.02 -10.98 -10.50
N ILE A 188 21.19 -11.74 -9.41
CA ILE A 188 21.73 -11.26 -8.14
C ILE A 188 22.95 -12.10 -7.78
N ASN A 189 24.10 -11.44 -7.65
CA ASN A 189 25.40 -12.07 -7.39
C ASN A 189 25.69 -13.26 -8.33
N GLY A 190 25.46 -13.06 -9.64
CA GLY A 190 25.59 -14.10 -10.68
C GLY A 190 24.47 -15.14 -10.74
N SER A 191 23.63 -15.23 -9.70
CA SER A 191 22.57 -16.22 -9.63
C SER A 191 21.24 -15.67 -10.14
N GLU A 192 20.51 -16.50 -10.89
CA GLU A 192 19.19 -16.17 -11.43
C GLU A 192 18.10 -16.37 -10.36
N LYS A 193 17.22 -15.37 -10.22
CA LYS A 193 16.17 -15.33 -9.18
C LYS A 193 14.84 -14.91 -9.80
N VAL A 194 13.79 -15.68 -9.50
CA VAL A 194 12.42 -15.40 -9.93
C VAL A 194 11.57 -15.07 -8.71
N LEU A 195 10.71 -14.07 -8.82
CA LEU A 195 9.69 -13.77 -7.81
C LEU A 195 8.42 -14.56 -8.12
N ILE A 196 8.01 -15.38 -7.15
CA ILE A 196 6.78 -16.18 -7.25
C ILE A 196 5.60 -15.34 -6.77
N ALA A 197 4.54 -15.32 -7.58
CA ALA A 197 3.30 -14.64 -7.26
C ALA A 197 2.75 -15.09 -5.89
N GLN A 198 2.35 -14.13 -5.06
CA GLN A 198 1.78 -14.41 -3.75
C GLN A 198 0.27 -14.22 -3.78
N GLU A 199 -0.47 -15.27 -3.46
CA GLU A 199 -1.92 -15.21 -3.33
C GLU A 199 -2.31 -14.53 -2.01
N LYS A 200 -3.22 -13.56 -2.09
CA LYS A 200 -3.83 -12.92 -0.92
C LYS A 200 -5.32 -12.72 -1.11
N MET A 201 -6.03 -12.51 -0.02
CA MET A 201 -7.43 -12.08 -0.06
C MET A 201 -7.55 -10.67 -0.65
N ALA A 202 -8.55 -10.45 -1.50
CA ALA A 202 -8.81 -9.16 -2.11
C ALA A 202 -9.17 -8.12 -1.05
N THR A 203 -8.59 -6.92 -1.20
CA THR A 203 -8.81 -5.77 -0.34
C THR A 203 -10.10 -5.04 -0.72
N ASN A 204 -10.55 -4.11 0.13
CA ASN A 204 -11.72 -3.24 -0.06
C ASN A 204 -13.04 -3.99 -0.28
N THR A 205 -13.08 -5.27 0.11
CA THR A 205 -14.26 -6.13 0.04
C THR A 205 -14.60 -6.61 1.45
N VAL A 206 -15.89 -6.60 1.78
CA VAL A 206 -16.42 -7.08 3.06
C VAL A 206 -16.65 -8.58 2.95
N TYR A 207 -16.13 -9.34 3.92
CA TYR A 207 -16.35 -10.78 4.02
C TYR A 207 -17.02 -11.13 5.35
N VAL A 208 -18.04 -11.98 5.31
CA VAL A 208 -18.77 -12.48 6.48
C VAL A 208 -18.59 -13.99 6.56
N PHE A 209 -17.98 -14.44 7.66
CA PHE A 209 -17.73 -15.85 7.92
C PHE A 209 -18.48 -16.29 9.18
N GLN A 210 -19.15 -17.43 9.11
CA GLN A 210 -19.61 -18.12 10.31
C GLN A 210 -18.41 -18.74 11.05
N GLN A 211 -18.41 -18.68 12.37
CA GLN A 211 -17.37 -19.26 13.21
C GLN A 211 -17.94 -20.43 14.00
N LYS A 212 -17.17 -21.52 14.08
CA LYS A 212 -17.45 -22.66 14.96
C LYS A 212 -16.57 -22.51 16.21
N ASP A 213 -17.13 -22.81 17.39
CA ASP A 213 -16.42 -22.86 18.68
C ASP A 213 -15.59 -21.60 19.01
N SER A 214 -16.12 -20.42 18.68
CA SER A 214 -15.49 -19.13 18.94
C SER A 214 -16.35 -18.25 19.84
N LYS A 215 -15.72 -17.22 20.42
CA LYS A 215 -16.43 -16.15 21.14
C LYS A 215 -17.45 -15.43 20.23
N TYR A 216 -17.22 -15.45 18.93
CA TYR A 216 -18.09 -14.86 17.92
C TYR A 216 -18.86 -15.95 17.18
N ALA A 217 -20.15 -15.73 16.92
CA ALA A 217 -20.93 -16.57 16.02
C ALA A 217 -20.62 -16.24 14.55
N TYR A 218 -20.49 -14.95 14.25
CA TYR A 218 -20.18 -14.45 12.92
C TYR A 218 -19.07 -13.42 13.01
N LYS A 219 -18.13 -13.51 12.07
CA LYS A 219 -16.99 -12.61 11.94
C LYS A 219 -17.07 -11.91 10.61
N THR A 220 -17.19 -10.58 10.63
CA THR A 220 -17.06 -9.76 9.43
C THR A 220 -15.69 -9.13 9.40
N GLU A 221 -14.99 -9.22 8.27
CA GLU A 221 -13.71 -8.56 8.09
C GLU A 221 -13.65 -7.76 6.81
N ILE A 222 -12.94 -6.63 6.87
CA ILE A 222 -12.51 -5.88 5.70
C ILE A 222 -11.05 -5.51 5.86
N ARG A 223 -10.27 -5.78 4.81
CA ARG A 223 -8.90 -5.28 4.65
C ARG A 223 -8.94 -4.11 3.69
N SER A 224 -8.85 -2.90 4.24
CA SER A 224 -8.89 -1.66 3.49
C SER A 224 -7.50 -1.28 3.00
N CYS A 225 -7.37 -0.98 1.71
CA CYS A 225 -6.17 -0.43 1.10
C CYS A 225 -6.57 0.79 0.29
N LEU A 226 -5.90 1.93 0.51
CA LEU A 226 -6.14 3.10 -0.32
C LEU A 226 -5.54 2.85 -1.71
N GLU A 227 -6.32 3.10 -2.74
CA GLU A 227 -5.87 2.93 -4.12
C GLU A 227 -4.73 3.91 -4.43
N HIS A 228 -3.71 3.45 -5.15
CA HIS A 228 -2.49 4.21 -5.46
C HIS A 228 -1.70 4.74 -4.25
N SER A 229 -2.01 4.29 -3.03
CA SER A 229 -1.28 4.74 -1.84
C SER A 229 -0.21 3.76 -1.43
N SER A 230 0.87 4.37 -0.95
CA SER A 230 1.84 3.84 -0.02
C SER A 230 1.35 2.79 0.99
N ARG A 231 0.24 3.14 1.64
CA ARG A 231 -0.15 2.74 3.00
C ARG A 231 -0.40 1.25 3.16
N PRO A 232 -0.03 0.66 4.32
CA PRO A 232 -0.32 -0.76 4.56
C PRO A 232 -1.83 -0.96 4.67
N THR A 233 -2.28 -2.20 4.46
CA THR A 233 -3.70 -2.51 4.59
C THR A 233 -4.16 -2.35 6.03
N SER A 234 -5.23 -1.58 6.23
CA SER A 234 -5.88 -1.42 7.52
C SER A 234 -7.02 -2.41 7.66
N THR A 235 -7.02 -3.20 8.73
CA THR A 235 -8.05 -4.23 8.95
C THR A 235 -9.05 -3.79 10.00
N LEU A 236 -10.33 -3.88 9.66
CA LEU A 236 -11.47 -3.64 10.54
C LEU A 236 -12.28 -4.93 10.67
N TRP A 237 -12.69 -5.26 11.89
CA TRP A 237 -13.61 -6.37 12.14
C TRP A 237 -14.92 -5.87 12.74
N VAL A 238 -16.02 -6.48 12.33
CA VAL A 238 -17.36 -6.28 12.92
C VAL A 238 -17.94 -7.66 13.21
N ASN A 239 -18.04 -8.03 14.49
CA ASN A 239 -18.32 -9.39 14.90
C ASN A 239 -19.61 -9.45 15.73
N MET A 240 -20.38 -10.51 15.50
CA MET A 240 -21.54 -10.85 16.33
C MET A 240 -21.12 -11.84 17.39
N MET A 241 -21.40 -11.53 18.66
CA MET A 241 -21.10 -12.43 19.78
C MET A 241 -21.94 -13.71 19.70
N ALA A 242 -21.35 -14.84 20.08
CA ALA A 242 -22.08 -16.10 20.22
C ALA A 242 -23.07 -16.03 21.40
N ARG A 243 -24.20 -16.74 21.27
CA ARG A 243 -25.15 -16.91 22.39
C ARG A 243 -24.45 -17.68 23.51
N GLY A 244 -24.36 -17.10 24.72
CA GLY A 244 -23.89 -17.80 25.92
C GLY A 244 -22.39 -17.70 26.28
N GLY A 245 -21.61 -16.81 25.66
CA GLY A 245 -20.15 -16.71 25.86
C GLY A 245 -19.65 -16.02 27.14
N GLY A 246 -20.46 -15.91 28.19
CA GLY A 246 -20.03 -15.31 29.46
C GLY A 246 -20.99 -15.64 30.58
N GLY A 247 -20.45 -15.91 31.77
CA GLY A 247 -21.20 -16.41 32.93
C GLY A 247 -22.54 -15.69 33.21
N ALA A 248 -23.42 -16.35 33.95
CA ALA A 248 -24.87 -16.10 34.13
C ALA A 248 -25.42 -14.66 33.97
N LYS A 249 -24.69 -13.60 34.35
CA LYS A 249 -25.08 -12.19 34.12
C LYS A 249 -24.98 -11.70 32.66
N LYS A 250 -24.14 -12.30 31.82
CA LYS A 250 -23.96 -11.89 30.40
C LYS A 250 -24.89 -12.63 29.43
N SER A 251 -25.48 -13.75 29.86
CA SER A 251 -26.41 -14.54 29.05
C SER A 251 -27.75 -13.83 28.80
N ALA A 252 -28.12 -12.87 29.66
CA ALA A 252 -29.37 -12.10 29.53
C ALA A 252 -29.31 -10.96 28.49
N ILE A 253 -28.13 -10.60 27.99
CA ILE A 253 -27.90 -9.38 27.19
C ILE A 253 -28.06 -9.64 25.67
N GLY A 254 -28.57 -10.80 25.25
CA GLY A 254 -28.77 -11.09 23.82
C GLY A 254 -27.47 -11.13 23.00
N GLN A 255 -27.61 -11.19 21.68
CA GLN A 255 -26.46 -11.16 20.76
C GLN A 255 -26.10 -9.71 20.45
N ARG A 256 -24.90 -9.30 20.88
CA ARG A 256 -24.37 -7.95 20.65
C ARG A 256 -23.36 -7.93 19.51
N ILE A 257 -23.28 -6.77 18.85
CA ILE A 257 -22.36 -6.51 17.75
C ILE A 257 -21.24 -5.59 18.22
N ILE A 258 -20.01 -6.04 18.00
CA ILE A 258 -18.80 -5.32 18.39
C ILE A 258 -17.91 -5.06 17.17
N ALA A 259 -17.13 -3.99 17.23
CA ALA A 259 -16.08 -3.68 16.29
C ALA A 259 -14.70 -3.82 16.95
N ILE A 260 -13.72 -4.21 16.14
CA ILE A 260 -12.30 -4.16 16.51
C ILE A 260 -11.64 -3.22 15.50
N LEU A 261 -11.29 -2.02 15.96
CA LEU A 261 -10.72 -0.97 15.14
C LEU A 261 -9.21 -1.20 14.93
N PRO A 262 -8.64 -0.71 13.81
CA PRO A 262 -7.20 -0.70 13.60
C PRO A 262 -6.47 -0.06 14.78
N TYR A 263 -5.34 -0.65 15.20
CA TYR A 263 -4.52 -0.19 16.33
C TYR A 263 -5.19 -0.21 17.72
N ILE A 264 -6.45 -0.65 17.84
CA ILE A 264 -7.15 -0.78 19.12
C ILE A 264 -7.39 -2.25 19.43
N LYS A 265 -6.70 -2.75 20.46
CA LYS A 265 -6.75 -4.18 20.82
C LYS A 265 -8.02 -4.61 21.53
N GLN A 266 -8.76 -3.68 22.13
CA GLN A 266 -9.99 -3.99 22.86
C GLN A 266 -11.22 -3.82 21.97
N GLU A 267 -12.21 -4.66 22.21
CA GLU A 267 -13.50 -4.64 21.51
C GLU A 267 -14.32 -3.42 21.89
N ILE A 268 -15.00 -2.83 20.91
CA ILE A 268 -15.81 -1.61 21.06
C ILE A 268 -17.22 -1.92 20.55
N PRO A 269 -18.30 -1.71 21.34
CA PRO A 269 -19.67 -1.81 20.84
C PRO A 269 -19.89 -0.95 19.59
N ILE A 270 -20.55 -1.52 18.57
CA ILE A 270 -20.66 -0.88 17.26
C ILE A 270 -21.35 0.49 17.31
N ILE A 271 -22.36 0.63 18.17
CA ILE A 271 -23.13 1.87 18.35
C ILE A 271 -22.24 2.99 18.90
N ILE A 272 -21.26 2.68 19.75
CA ILE A 272 -20.29 3.67 20.25
C ILE A 272 -19.40 4.17 19.11
N VAL A 273 -19.07 3.32 18.12
CA VAL A 273 -18.32 3.75 16.93
C VAL A 273 -19.13 4.75 16.10
N PHE A 274 -20.42 4.49 15.88
CA PHE A 274 -21.31 5.45 15.20
C PHE A 274 -21.42 6.79 15.93
N ARG A 275 -21.57 6.76 17.26
CA ARG A 275 -21.57 7.98 18.08
C ARG A 275 -20.25 8.74 17.98
N ALA A 276 -19.12 8.04 17.93
CA ALA A 276 -17.81 8.66 17.75
C ALA A 276 -17.64 9.29 16.35
N LEU A 277 -18.26 8.72 15.31
CA LEU A 277 -18.33 9.29 13.96
C LEU A 277 -19.23 10.53 13.86
N GLY A 278 -20.05 10.81 14.88
CA GLY A 278 -20.89 12.02 14.96
C GLY A 278 -22.40 11.75 14.98
N PHE A 279 -22.83 10.48 14.87
CA PHE A 279 -24.25 10.12 14.85
C PHE A 279 -24.73 9.81 16.26
N VAL A 280 -25.41 10.78 16.89
CA VAL A 280 -25.89 10.67 18.28
C VAL A 280 -27.32 10.13 18.37
N SER A 281 -28.17 10.42 17.39
CA SER A 281 -29.55 9.92 17.37
C SER A 281 -29.57 8.43 17.03
N ASP A 282 -30.25 7.62 17.84
CA ASP A 282 -30.38 6.17 17.60
C ASP A 282 -31.11 5.88 16.30
N ARG A 283 -32.08 6.73 15.95
CA ARG A 283 -32.78 6.68 14.66
C ARG A 283 -31.79 6.83 13.51
N ASP A 284 -30.90 7.83 13.57
CA ASP A 284 -29.94 8.08 12.51
C ASP A 284 -28.98 6.91 12.38
N ILE A 285 -28.50 6.33 13.49
CA ILE A 285 -27.64 5.15 13.47
C ILE A 285 -28.36 3.98 12.80
N LEU A 286 -29.63 3.76 13.13
CA LEU A 286 -30.45 2.72 12.54
C LEU A 286 -30.69 2.96 11.04
N GLU A 287 -30.91 4.19 10.59
CA GLU A 287 -31.07 4.54 9.16
C GLU A 287 -29.81 4.18 8.33
N HIS A 288 -28.62 4.19 8.94
CA HIS A 288 -27.39 3.78 8.26
C HIS A 288 -27.21 2.25 8.19
N ILE A 289 -27.78 1.49 9.14
CA ILE A 289 -27.64 0.03 9.21
C ILE A 289 -28.80 -0.68 8.50
N ILE A 290 -30.02 -0.21 8.73
CA ILE A 290 -31.28 -0.80 8.29
C ILE A 290 -31.99 0.27 7.48
N TYR A 291 -31.95 0.14 6.15
CA TYR A 291 -32.62 1.09 5.25
C TYR A 291 -34.14 0.87 5.19
N ASP A 292 -34.63 -0.30 5.61
CA ASP A 292 -36.04 -0.67 5.63
C ASP A 292 -36.51 -0.93 7.07
N PHE A 293 -37.24 0.03 7.65
CA PHE A 293 -37.74 -0.07 9.02
C PHE A 293 -38.93 -1.00 9.20
N ASP A 294 -39.50 -1.52 8.12
CA ASP A 294 -40.60 -2.46 8.17
C ASP A 294 -40.13 -3.90 8.45
N ASP A 295 -38.83 -4.11 8.67
CA ASP A 295 -38.22 -5.39 9.05
C ASP A 295 -38.00 -5.53 10.57
N PRO A 296 -38.97 -6.09 11.32
CA PRO A 296 -38.88 -6.21 12.77
C PRO A 296 -37.79 -7.19 13.22
N GLU A 297 -37.44 -8.18 12.39
CA GLU A 297 -36.48 -9.22 12.75
C GLU A 297 -35.05 -8.65 12.83
N MET A 298 -34.68 -7.82 11.86
CA MET A 298 -33.39 -7.13 11.86
C MET A 298 -33.31 -6.09 12.98
N MET A 299 -34.40 -5.37 13.24
CA MET A 299 -34.50 -4.40 14.34
C MET A 299 -34.30 -5.07 15.72
N GLU A 300 -34.95 -6.21 15.96
CA GLU A 300 -34.82 -6.95 17.23
C GLU A 300 -33.40 -7.51 17.42
N MET A 301 -32.70 -7.87 16.34
CA MET A 301 -31.29 -8.31 16.39
C MET A 301 -30.30 -7.19 16.76
N VAL A 302 -30.57 -5.94 16.37
CA VAL A 302 -29.69 -4.80 16.67
C VAL A 302 -29.93 -4.22 18.07
N LYS A 303 -31.17 -4.30 18.56
CA LYS A 303 -31.62 -3.74 19.84
C LYS A 303 -30.71 -4.03 21.05
N PRO A 304 -30.20 -5.26 21.28
CA PRO A 304 -29.29 -5.50 22.40
C PRO A 304 -27.99 -4.69 22.34
N SER A 305 -27.53 -4.35 21.12
CA SER A 305 -26.34 -3.51 20.93
C SER A 305 -26.62 -2.03 21.18
N LEU A 306 -27.87 -1.57 20.96
CA LEU A 306 -28.33 -0.23 21.32
C LEU A 306 -28.43 -0.07 22.84
N ASP A 307 -29.05 -1.05 23.51
CA ASP A 307 -29.20 -1.04 24.97
C ASP A 307 -27.84 -1.01 25.70
N GLU A 308 -26.85 -1.75 25.20
CA GLU A 308 -25.47 -1.74 25.75
C GLU A 308 -24.80 -0.36 25.64
N ALA A 309 -25.10 0.39 24.58
CA ALA A 309 -24.49 1.68 24.30
C ALA A 309 -25.25 2.88 24.91
N PHE A 310 -26.39 2.67 25.57
CA PHE A 310 -27.23 3.72 26.14
C PHE A 310 -26.47 4.66 27.11
N VAL A 311 -25.44 4.14 27.78
CA VAL A 311 -24.62 4.87 28.76
C VAL A 311 -23.75 5.99 28.15
N ILE A 312 -23.54 6.00 26.83
CA ILE A 312 -22.73 7.00 26.14
C ILE A 312 -23.61 7.66 25.09
N GLN A 313 -23.97 8.92 25.27
CA GLN A 313 -24.84 9.67 24.34
C GLN A 313 -24.12 10.83 23.66
N GLU A 314 -22.87 11.12 24.01
CA GLU A 314 -22.11 12.23 23.41
C GLU A 314 -20.91 11.74 22.60
N GLN A 315 -20.63 12.41 21.48
CA GLN A 315 -19.49 12.10 20.61
C GLN A 315 -18.15 12.20 21.36
N THR A 316 -17.97 13.24 22.19
CA THR A 316 -16.72 13.46 22.93
C THR A 316 -16.44 12.36 23.95
N VAL A 317 -17.50 11.84 24.60
CA VAL A 317 -17.42 10.72 25.54
C VAL A 317 -17.13 9.43 24.80
N ALA A 318 -17.74 9.20 23.63
CA ALA A 318 -17.45 8.05 22.77
C ALA A 318 -15.99 8.06 22.28
N LEU A 319 -15.48 9.19 21.82
CA LEU A 319 -14.08 9.34 21.41
C LEU A 319 -13.12 9.07 22.57
N ASN A 320 -13.41 9.57 23.77
CA ASN A 320 -12.60 9.26 24.95
C ASN A 320 -12.66 7.77 25.33
N PHE A 321 -13.83 7.12 25.18
CA PHE A 321 -14.00 5.69 25.44
C PHE A 321 -13.16 4.82 24.49
N ILE A 322 -13.09 5.19 23.22
CA ILE A 322 -12.22 4.56 22.21
C ILE A 322 -10.75 4.85 22.52
N GLY A 323 -10.40 6.11 22.76
CA GLY A 323 -9.01 6.52 23.04
C GLY A 323 -8.44 5.88 24.30
N ALA A 324 -9.24 5.68 25.35
CA ALA A 324 -8.84 4.99 26.57
C ALA A 324 -8.50 3.50 26.36
N ARG A 325 -8.99 2.89 25.27
CA ARG A 325 -8.74 1.47 24.92
C ARG A 325 -7.54 1.27 24.00
N GLY A 326 -7.14 2.31 23.27
CA GLY A 326 -5.97 2.29 22.38
C GLY A 326 -4.72 2.91 23.00
N ALA A 327 -4.86 3.99 23.78
CA ALA A 327 -3.72 4.73 24.33
C ALA A 327 -3.15 4.09 25.61
N LYS A 328 -1.85 4.33 25.86
CA LYS A 328 -1.20 3.92 27.12
C LYS A 328 -1.85 4.62 28.34
N PRO A 329 -1.91 3.97 29.52
CA PRO A 329 -2.34 4.61 30.75
C PRO A 329 -1.54 5.90 31.04
N GLY A 330 -2.18 6.94 31.57
CA GLY A 330 -1.54 8.22 31.93
C GLY A 330 -1.68 9.35 30.90
N VAL A 331 -2.19 9.08 29.70
CA VAL A 331 -2.47 10.12 28.68
C VAL A 331 -3.71 10.93 29.09
N THR A 332 -3.67 12.26 28.90
CA THR A 332 -4.79 13.17 29.22
C THR A 332 -6.02 12.91 28.34
N LYS A 333 -7.21 13.30 28.82
CA LYS A 333 -8.50 13.12 28.11
C LYS A 333 -8.45 13.71 26.69
N GLU A 334 -7.93 14.93 26.55
CA GLU A 334 -7.85 15.64 25.26
C GLU A 334 -6.97 14.89 24.25
N LYS A 335 -5.79 14.42 24.69
CA LYS A 335 -4.89 13.64 23.83
C LYS A 335 -5.53 12.31 23.40
N ARG A 336 -6.31 11.65 24.27
CA ARG A 336 -7.07 10.44 23.91
C ARG A 336 -8.14 10.72 22.86
N ILE A 337 -8.88 11.82 23.00
CA ILE A 337 -9.91 12.22 22.04
C ILE A 337 -9.27 12.51 20.68
N LYS A 338 -8.17 13.28 20.65
CA LYS A 338 -7.43 13.57 19.42
C LYS A 338 -6.93 12.29 18.74
N TYR A 339 -6.31 11.40 19.53
CA TYR A 339 -5.83 10.10 19.04
C TYR A 339 -6.96 9.23 18.46
N ALA A 340 -8.09 9.12 19.16
CA ALA A 340 -9.24 8.37 18.65
C ALA A 340 -9.81 8.98 17.36
N ARG A 341 -9.87 10.31 17.26
CA ARG A 341 -10.29 11.01 16.04
C ARG A 341 -9.36 10.71 14.87
N GLU A 342 -8.05 10.76 15.09
CA GLU A 342 -7.04 10.42 14.07
C GLU A 342 -7.18 8.97 13.58
N ILE A 343 -7.44 8.01 14.48
CA ILE A 343 -7.70 6.62 14.08
C ILE A 343 -8.95 6.52 13.20
N LEU A 344 -10.08 7.10 13.63
CA LEU A 344 -11.33 7.02 12.87
C LEU A 344 -11.23 7.74 11.51
N GLN A 345 -10.43 8.80 11.44
CA GLN A 345 -10.25 9.59 10.23
C GLN A 345 -9.25 8.97 9.24
N LYS A 346 -8.08 8.49 9.71
CA LYS A 346 -6.99 8.04 8.82
C LYS A 346 -6.87 6.53 8.72
N GLU A 347 -7.16 5.81 9.80
CA GLU A 347 -6.88 4.37 9.89
C GLU A 347 -8.13 3.51 9.66
N MET A 348 -9.31 3.96 10.10
CA MET A 348 -10.56 3.26 9.84
C MET A 348 -11.02 3.51 8.39
N LEU A 349 -11.21 2.44 7.62
CA LEU A 349 -11.76 2.47 6.25
C LEU A 349 -11.06 3.51 5.33
N PRO A 350 -9.72 3.50 5.19
CA PRO A 350 -8.99 4.51 4.42
C PRO A 350 -9.41 4.58 2.95
N HIS A 351 -9.86 3.48 2.36
CA HIS A 351 -10.35 3.43 0.97
C HIS A 351 -11.62 4.26 0.73
N VAL A 352 -12.41 4.56 1.77
CA VAL A 352 -13.60 5.42 1.66
C VAL A 352 -13.20 6.90 1.73
N GLY A 353 -12.13 7.23 2.45
CA GLY A 353 -11.60 8.58 2.58
C GLY A 353 -10.71 8.74 3.80
N VAL A 354 -9.71 9.62 3.69
CA VAL A 354 -8.77 9.96 4.77
C VAL A 354 -8.80 11.45 5.14
N SER A 355 -9.51 12.27 4.36
CA SER A 355 -9.67 13.69 4.61
C SER A 355 -10.70 13.95 5.72
N GLU A 356 -10.73 15.20 6.19
CA GLU A 356 -11.83 15.68 7.03
C GLU A 356 -13.16 15.62 6.26
N PHE A 357 -14.27 15.54 6.98
CA PHE A 357 -15.64 15.50 6.45
C PHE A 357 -16.00 14.24 5.64
N CYS A 358 -15.23 13.16 5.78
CA CYS A 358 -15.54 11.84 5.20
C CYS A 358 -16.27 10.90 6.18
N GLU A 359 -16.53 11.34 7.41
CA GLU A 359 -17.10 10.54 8.50
C GLU A 359 -18.48 9.99 8.13
N THR A 360 -19.32 10.78 7.45
CA THR A 360 -20.63 10.34 6.97
C THR A 360 -20.52 9.19 5.98
N LYS A 361 -19.63 9.28 4.98
CA LYS A 361 -19.42 8.20 4.00
C LYS A 361 -18.94 6.92 4.69
N LYS A 362 -18.04 7.05 5.68
CA LYS A 362 -17.57 5.93 6.49
C LYS A 362 -18.69 5.32 7.32
N ALA A 363 -19.59 6.12 7.87
CA ALA A 363 -20.74 5.64 8.62
C ALA A 363 -21.70 4.83 7.73
N TYR A 364 -21.99 5.28 6.50
CA TYR A 364 -22.74 4.48 5.54
C TYR A 364 -22.07 3.13 5.23
N PHE A 365 -20.76 3.14 4.97
CA PHE A 365 -20.04 1.90 4.70
C PHE A 365 -20.02 0.96 5.92
N LEU A 366 -19.84 1.50 7.12
CA LEU A 366 -19.92 0.75 8.37
C LEU A 366 -21.31 0.16 8.58
N GLY A 367 -22.35 0.94 8.28
CA GLY A 367 -23.74 0.51 8.30
C GLY A 367 -23.99 -0.65 7.35
N TYR A 368 -23.50 -0.55 6.11
CA TYR A 368 -23.52 -1.64 5.14
C TYR A 368 -22.78 -2.90 5.62
N MET A 369 -21.63 -2.75 6.31
CA MET A 369 -20.93 -3.90 6.90
C MET A 369 -21.79 -4.61 7.97
N VAL A 370 -22.42 -3.83 8.85
CA VAL A 370 -23.31 -4.37 9.90
C VAL A 370 -24.56 -5.00 9.26
N HIS A 371 -25.13 -4.37 8.24
CA HIS A 371 -26.25 -4.90 7.48
C HIS A 371 -25.93 -6.25 6.86
N ARG A 372 -24.77 -6.39 6.20
CA ARG A 372 -24.32 -7.67 5.64
C ARG A 372 -24.15 -8.76 6.69
N LEU A 373 -23.62 -8.40 7.86
CA LEU A 373 -23.50 -9.31 9.00
C LEU A 373 -24.89 -9.81 9.46
N LEU A 374 -25.86 -8.91 9.57
CA LEU A 374 -27.23 -9.23 9.96
C LEU A 374 -27.92 -10.13 8.92
N MET A 375 -27.78 -9.82 7.63
CA MET A 375 -28.34 -10.64 6.54
C MET A 375 -27.82 -12.09 6.58
N ALA A 376 -26.52 -12.28 6.85
CA ALA A 376 -25.94 -13.61 7.01
C ALA A 376 -26.40 -14.32 8.29
N ALA A 377 -26.54 -13.57 9.39
CA ALA A 377 -26.99 -14.13 10.66
C ALA A 377 -28.48 -14.54 10.66
N LEU A 378 -29.31 -13.86 9.86
CA LEU A 378 -30.70 -14.21 9.61
C LEU A 378 -30.87 -15.28 8.52
N GLY A 379 -29.78 -15.73 7.88
CA GLY A 379 -29.84 -16.71 6.79
C GLY A 379 -30.43 -16.18 5.48
N ARG A 380 -30.57 -14.86 5.33
CA ARG A 380 -31.06 -14.21 4.10
C ARG A 380 -30.00 -14.10 3.01
N ARG A 381 -28.73 -14.23 3.40
CA ARG A 381 -27.58 -14.30 2.51
C ARG A 381 -26.64 -15.40 2.98
N GLU A 382 -26.07 -16.13 2.04
CA GLU A 382 -25.03 -17.12 2.33
C GLU A 382 -23.75 -16.45 2.84
N VAL A 383 -22.99 -17.20 3.65
CA VAL A 383 -21.68 -16.75 4.12
C VAL A 383 -20.66 -16.78 2.98
N ASP A 384 -19.65 -15.92 3.06
CA ASP A 384 -18.65 -15.84 2.00
C ASP A 384 -17.69 -17.04 2.05
N ASP A 385 -17.35 -17.58 0.87
CA ASP A 385 -16.34 -18.63 0.72
C ASP A 385 -14.93 -18.03 0.70
N ARG A 386 -14.04 -18.62 1.51
CA ARG A 386 -12.62 -18.23 1.61
C ARG A 386 -11.81 -18.68 0.41
N ASP A 387 -12.23 -19.76 -0.25
CA ASP A 387 -11.48 -20.40 -1.32
C ASP A 387 -11.89 -19.92 -2.72
N HIS A 388 -13.00 -19.19 -2.83
CA HIS A 388 -13.45 -18.57 -4.07
C HIS A 388 -12.38 -17.64 -4.66
N TYR A 389 -11.80 -18.02 -5.81
CA TYR A 389 -10.69 -17.28 -6.45
C TYR A 389 -11.03 -15.83 -6.80
N GLY A 390 -12.30 -15.49 -7.07
CA GLY A 390 -12.72 -14.10 -7.30
C GLY A 390 -12.48 -13.17 -6.08
N ASN A 391 -12.41 -13.76 -4.88
CA ASN A 391 -12.10 -13.06 -3.62
C ASN A 391 -10.60 -12.98 -3.35
N LYS A 392 -9.76 -13.44 -4.28
CA LYS A 392 -8.30 -13.47 -4.15
C LYS A 392 -7.64 -12.54 -5.17
N ARG A 393 -6.41 -12.14 -4.86
CA ARG A 393 -5.54 -11.33 -5.70
C ARG A 393 -4.14 -11.92 -5.68
N LEU A 394 -3.40 -11.72 -6.76
CA LEU A 394 -2.01 -12.15 -6.89
C LEU A 394 -1.10 -10.93 -6.80
N ASP A 395 -0.23 -10.91 -5.81
CA ASP A 395 0.88 -9.96 -5.75
C ASP A 395 2.03 -10.51 -6.60
N LEU A 396 2.31 -9.80 -7.69
CA LEU A 396 3.41 -10.07 -8.62
C LEU A 396 4.67 -9.28 -8.21
N ALA A 397 5.71 -9.29 -9.06
CA ALA A 397 6.98 -8.63 -8.82
C ALA A 397 6.81 -7.15 -8.39
N GLY A 398 5.94 -6.40 -9.05
CA GLY A 398 5.75 -4.97 -8.79
C GLY A 398 5.26 -4.66 -7.36
N PRO A 399 4.06 -5.11 -6.97
CA PRO A 399 3.54 -4.90 -5.62
C PRO A 399 4.46 -5.43 -4.50
N LEU A 400 5.13 -6.57 -4.72
CA LEU A 400 6.09 -7.14 -3.75
C LEU A 400 7.32 -6.24 -3.58
N LEU A 401 7.89 -5.73 -4.67
CA LEU A 401 9.02 -4.80 -4.63
C LEU A 401 8.61 -3.43 -4.08
N ALA A 402 7.41 -2.94 -4.41
CA ALA A 402 6.85 -1.70 -3.88
C ALA A 402 6.77 -1.72 -2.35
N PHE A 403 6.28 -2.83 -1.79
CA PHE A 403 6.23 -3.03 -0.34
C PHE A 403 7.62 -2.95 0.31
N LEU A 404 8.62 -3.62 -0.27
CA LEU A 404 9.99 -3.61 0.24
C LEU A 404 10.65 -2.24 0.08
N PHE A 405 10.53 -1.63 -1.09
CA PHE A 405 11.13 -0.32 -1.41
C PHE A 405 10.64 0.75 -0.46
N ARG A 406 9.33 0.79 -0.20
CA ARG A 406 8.73 1.69 0.80
C ARG A 406 9.30 1.47 2.19
N GLY A 407 9.44 0.22 2.62
CA GLY A 407 10.01 -0.10 3.93
C GLY A 407 11.44 0.40 4.10
N GLN A 408 12.25 0.36 3.03
CA GLN A 408 13.61 0.87 3.04
C GLN A 408 13.66 2.40 2.98
N LEU A 409 12.84 3.04 2.15
CA LEU A 409 12.77 4.50 2.05
C LEU A 409 12.21 5.14 3.34
N GLY A 410 11.29 4.47 4.03
CA GLY A 410 10.66 4.93 5.27
C GLY A 410 11.49 4.77 6.54
N ARG A 411 12.69 4.16 6.47
CA ARG A 411 13.65 4.06 7.58
C ARG A 411 14.95 4.90 7.42
N PRO A 412 14.95 6.16 6.98
CA PRO A 412 16.18 6.96 7.01
C PRO A 412 16.62 7.29 8.44
N GLU A 413 15.69 7.30 9.39
CA GLU A 413 15.89 7.85 10.75
C GLU A 413 16.69 6.93 11.69
N GLU A 414 16.62 5.60 11.54
CA GLU A 414 17.22 4.65 12.49
C GLU A 414 18.73 4.39 12.26
N SER A 415 19.31 4.83 11.14
CA SER A 415 20.77 4.73 10.89
C SER A 415 21.62 5.70 11.73
N SER A 416 20.99 6.52 12.58
CA SER A 416 21.65 7.53 13.42
C SER A 416 22.04 7.03 14.83
N SER A 417 21.74 5.77 15.19
CA SER A 417 22.18 5.20 16.47
C SER A 417 23.61 4.65 16.40
N GLY A 418 24.60 5.52 16.58
CA GLY A 418 25.90 5.22 17.21
C GLY A 418 26.87 4.19 16.60
N GLN A 419 26.49 3.43 15.56
CA GLN A 419 27.37 2.57 14.78
C GLN A 419 26.94 2.64 13.32
N GLY A 420 27.45 3.67 12.63
CA GLY A 420 27.12 3.98 11.25
C GLY A 420 27.45 2.82 10.31
N ARG A 421 26.42 2.13 9.84
CA ARG A 421 26.39 1.60 8.48
C ARG A 421 25.32 2.39 7.75
N CYS A 422 25.74 3.46 7.09
CA CYS A 422 24.97 4.04 6.00
C CYS A 422 24.67 2.93 4.97
N LEU A 423 23.54 3.01 4.28
CA LEU A 423 23.33 2.17 3.09
C LEU A 423 24.57 2.29 2.19
N PRO A 424 25.18 1.17 1.73
CA PRO A 424 26.39 1.22 0.93
C PRO A 424 26.09 1.98 -0.37
N GLY A 425 26.57 3.22 -0.46
CA GLY A 425 26.22 4.17 -1.51
C GLY A 425 26.00 5.62 -1.05
N PHE A 426 25.71 5.86 0.23
CA PHE A 426 25.60 7.21 0.81
C PHE A 426 26.94 7.79 1.29
N GLU A 427 28.04 7.03 1.18
CA GLU A 427 29.38 7.46 1.59
C GLU A 427 30.00 8.54 0.69
N GLN A 428 29.45 8.76 -0.52
CA GLN A 428 29.98 9.73 -1.49
C GLN A 428 29.10 10.97 -1.72
N THR A 429 27.93 11.05 -1.09
CA THR A 429 27.11 12.26 -1.12
C THR A 429 27.31 13.02 0.18
N ASP A 430 27.82 14.24 0.07
CA ASP A 430 27.99 15.27 1.11
C ASP A 430 26.77 15.52 2.02
N ILE A 431 25.62 14.87 1.76
CA ILE A 431 24.37 15.05 2.48
C ILE A 431 24.36 14.31 3.84
N CYS A 432 24.96 13.12 3.94
CA CYS A 432 25.12 12.44 5.25
C CYS A 432 26.27 13.06 6.06
N VAL A 433 27.37 13.43 5.42
CA VAL A 433 28.55 13.98 6.10
C VAL A 433 28.30 15.42 6.58
N HIS A 434 27.57 16.27 5.82
CA HIS A 434 27.22 17.60 6.33
C HIS A 434 26.16 17.59 7.42
N ALA A 435 25.19 16.68 7.39
CA ALA A 435 24.19 16.59 8.45
C ALA A 435 24.82 16.16 9.80
N VAL A 436 25.85 15.31 9.77
CA VAL A 436 26.58 14.87 10.98
C VAL A 436 27.67 15.87 11.39
N SER A 437 28.38 16.49 10.44
CA SER A 437 29.41 17.50 10.72
C SER A 437 28.87 18.78 11.34
N LEU A 438 27.64 19.19 10.99
CA LEU A 438 26.99 20.37 11.57
C LEU A 438 26.47 20.15 13.00
N ALA A 439 26.40 18.89 13.48
CA ALA A 439 25.84 18.56 14.80
C ALA A 439 26.90 18.39 15.91
N SER A 440 28.20 18.32 15.58
CA SER A 440 29.25 18.23 16.61
C SER A 440 30.62 18.74 16.11
N PRO A 441 31.10 19.92 16.57
CA PRO A 441 32.38 20.49 16.13
C PRO A 441 33.63 19.71 16.60
N GLN A 442 33.47 18.63 17.37
CA GLN A 442 34.59 17.95 18.04
C GLN A 442 35.20 16.77 17.27
N LEU A 443 34.67 16.38 16.11
CA LEU A 443 35.18 15.22 15.35
C LEU A 443 36.14 15.56 14.19
N ALA A 444 36.55 16.82 14.04
CA ALA A 444 37.42 17.26 12.95
C ALA A 444 38.93 16.95 13.11
N HIS A 445 39.34 16.10 14.07
CA HIS A 445 40.76 15.88 14.37
C HIS A 445 41.33 14.50 14.06
N TRP A 446 40.58 13.61 13.41
CA TRP A 446 41.12 12.34 12.92
C TRP A 446 40.70 12.09 11.47
N ALA A 447 41.51 12.62 10.55
CA ALA A 447 41.63 12.18 9.16
C ALA A 447 43.11 11.96 8.87
#